data_AF-A0A945MAS8-F1
#
_entry.id   AF-A0A945MAS8-F1
#
_cell.length_a   1.000
_cell.length_b   1.000
_cell.length_c   1.000
_cell.angle_alpha   90.00
_cell.angle_beta   90.00
_cell.angle_gamma   90.00
#
_symmetry.space_group_name_H-M   'P 1'
#
loop_
_entity.id
_entity.type
_entity.pdbx_description
1 polymer ?
#
loop_
_entity_poly.entity_id
_entity_poly.type
_entity_poly.pdbx_seq_one_letter_code
_entity_poly.pdbx_strand_id
1 'polypeptide(L)'
;KPMAYGAGLQTLIDEGCWESDLDLATAYVAWGGYAYGDGANGESQKELFKARLKGINLIVHNQDNREHDILDSDDYYQFEGGIAAAVREYSDNQPEIYHNDHSRPNTPRVHTLSEEISRVVRARASNPKWINGIMRHGYKGAFEIAATVDYLFAFAVTANVVEDYHFDQLFQSYIKDEKVRKFISENNAPALQEITSRFCEAIDRGVWHPHSNSVRSLLNQLQGLSEEGHL
;
A
#
# COMPACT_ATOMS: atom_id res chain seq x y z
N LYS A 1 -7.69 12.59 15.80
CA LYS A 1 -8.31 12.68 17.15
C LYS A 1 -7.33 13.34 18.10
N PRO A 2 -7.72 14.26 18.98
CA PRO A 2 -6.82 14.84 19.98
C PRO A 2 -6.09 13.73 20.75
N MET A 3 -4.77 13.88 20.91
CA MET A 3 -3.90 12.90 21.58
C MET A 3 -3.77 11.54 20.87
N ALA A 4 -4.09 11.44 19.57
CA ALA A 4 -3.88 10.24 18.75
C ALA A 4 -3.19 10.59 17.43
N TYR A 5 -2.51 9.60 16.83
CA TYR A 5 -1.76 9.70 15.59
C TYR A 5 -2.25 8.65 14.57
N GLY A 6 -1.96 8.86 13.28
CA GLY A 6 -2.35 7.96 12.18
C GLY A 6 -3.71 8.29 11.56
N ALA A 7 -4.03 7.59 10.47
CA ALA A 7 -5.25 7.80 9.68
C ALA A 7 -6.35 6.76 9.96
N GLY A 8 -6.07 5.74 10.79
CA GLY A 8 -7.04 4.73 11.19
C GLY A 8 -7.24 3.58 10.20
N LEU A 9 -6.40 3.49 9.16
CA LEU A 9 -6.52 2.47 8.12
C LEU A 9 -5.64 1.24 8.35
N GLN A 10 -4.53 1.39 9.08
CA GLN A 10 -3.55 0.32 9.29
C GLN A 10 -4.20 -0.99 9.75
N THR A 11 -4.95 -0.97 10.86
CA THR A 11 -5.61 -2.17 11.38
C THR A 11 -6.61 -2.78 10.38
N LEU A 12 -7.30 -1.95 9.59
CA LEU A 12 -8.22 -2.47 8.58
C LEU A 12 -7.45 -3.23 7.49
N ILE A 13 -6.37 -2.65 6.97
CA ILE A 13 -5.56 -3.27 5.91
C ILE A 13 -4.82 -4.51 6.43
N ASP A 14 -4.24 -4.45 7.62
CA ASP A 14 -3.45 -5.53 8.21
C ASP A 14 -4.32 -6.74 8.57
N GLU A 15 -5.50 -6.50 9.17
CA GLU A 15 -6.40 -7.57 9.61
C GLU A 15 -7.43 -7.99 8.54
N GLY A 16 -7.51 -7.26 7.42
CA GLY A 16 -8.49 -7.51 6.36
C GLY A 16 -9.95 -7.23 6.76
N CYS A 17 -10.17 -6.54 7.88
CA CYS A 17 -11.46 -6.29 8.51
C CYS A 17 -12.28 -5.17 7.82
N TRP A 18 -12.37 -5.19 6.50
CA TRP A 18 -13.14 -4.23 5.68
C TRP A 18 -13.69 -4.91 4.42
N GLU A 19 -14.86 -4.44 3.96
CA GLU A 19 -15.56 -5.01 2.80
C GLU A 19 -15.71 -3.99 1.65
N SER A 20 -15.67 -2.69 1.95
CA SER A 20 -15.99 -1.64 0.99
C SER A 20 -15.22 -0.34 1.20
N ASP A 21 -15.27 0.54 0.19
CA ASP A 21 -14.76 1.93 0.30
C ASP A 21 -15.39 2.70 1.47
N LEU A 22 -16.65 2.41 1.80
CA LEU A 22 -17.35 3.00 2.94
C LEU A 22 -16.66 2.71 4.27
N ASP A 23 -16.11 1.50 4.46
CA ASP A 23 -15.40 1.14 5.70
C ASP A 23 -14.12 1.96 5.85
N LEU A 24 -13.34 2.06 4.76
CA LEU A 24 -12.11 2.84 4.68
C LEU A 24 -12.40 4.34 4.89
N ALA A 25 -13.39 4.88 4.19
CA ALA A 25 -13.82 6.27 4.30
C ALA A 25 -14.36 6.61 5.69
N THR A 26 -15.08 5.69 6.32
CA THR A 26 -15.61 5.85 7.68
C THR A 26 -14.48 5.89 8.70
N ALA A 27 -13.50 4.99 8.58
CA ALA A 27 -12.32 4.99 9.44
C ALA A 27 -11.51 6.28 9.27
N TYR A 28 -11.25 6.70 8.04
CA TYR A 28 -10.51 7.93 7.74
C TYR A 28 -11.18 9.17 8.36
N VAL A 29 -12.50 9.32 8.20
CA VAL A 29 -13.25 10.42 8.84
C VAL A 29 -13.29 10.27 10.37
N ALA A 30 -13.39 9.05 10.89
CA ALA A 30 -13.43 8.81 12.33
C ALA A 30 -12.14 9.25 13.02
N TRP A 31 -10.99 9.07 12.38
CA TRP A 31 -9.66 9.44 12.89
C TRP A 31 -9.26 10.87 12.54
N GLY A 32 -9.55 11.32 11.32
CA GLY A 32 -9.14 12.62 10.79
C GLY A 32 -10.15 13.77 10.94
N GLY A 33 -11.42 13.49 11.27
CA GLY A 33 -12.50 14.49 11.32
C GLY A 33 -12.47 15.41 12.54
N TYR A 34 -11.32 16.04 12.83
CA TYR A 34 -11.12 16.96 13.95
C TYR A 34 -10.53 18.28 13.45
N ALA A 35 -11.22 19.39 13.74
CA ALA A 35 -10.84 20.71 13.26
C ALA A 35 -9.81 21.40 14.16
N TYR A 36 -8.84 22.08 13.53
CA TYR A 36 -7.83 22.91 14.17
C TYR A 36 -7.75 24.26 13.45
N GLY A 37 -7.40 25.32 14.18
CA GLY A 37 -7.27 26.68 13.65
C GLY A 37 -8.45 27.58 14.02
N ASP A 38 -8.25 28.89 13.94
CA ASP A 38 -9.24 29.93 14.29
C ASP A 38 -10.01 29.69 15.61
N GLY A 39 -9.27 29.31 16.66
CA GLY A 39 -9.84 29.01 17.98
C GLY A 39 -10.25 27.55 18.22
N ALA A 40 -10.39 26.74 17.16
CA ALA A 40 -10.63 25.30 17.30
C ALA A 40 -9.34 24.54 17.66
N ASN A 41 -9.45 23.60 18.61
CA ASN A 41 -8.31 22.83 19.14
C ASN A 41 -8.58 21.32 19.14
N GLY A 42 -8.93 20.78 17.97
CA GLY A 42 -9.21 19.35 17.80
C GLY A 42 -10.67 19.00 18.13
N GLU A 43 -11.59 19.89 17.80
CA GLU A 43 -13.02 19.64 17.95
C GLU A 43 -13.51 18.66 16.88
N SER A 44 -14.34 17.69 17.27
CA SER A 44 -14.90 16.72 16.32
C SER A 44 -15.83 17.40 15.33
N GLN A 45 -15.47 17.39 14.05
CA GLN A 45 -16.18 18.04 12.95
C GLN A 45 -16.38 17.07 11.78
N LYS A 46 -16.76 15.81 12.08
CA LYS A 46 -16.87 14.71 11.10
C LYS A 46 -17.80 15.01 9.94
N GLU A 47 -18.99 15.56 10.22
CA GLU A 47 -19.96 15.89 9.16
C GLU A 47 -19.50 17.06 8.28
N LEU A 48 -18.85 18.06 8.88
CA LEU A 48 -18.21 19.13 8.12
C LEU A 48 -17.06 18.58 7.26
N PHE A 49 -16.25 17.66 7.80
CA PHE A 49 -15.16 17.05 7.05
C PHE A 49 -15.68 16.24 5.86
N LYS A 50 -16.70 15.39 6.05
CA LYS A 50 -17.41 14.71 4.94
C LYS A 50 -17.88 15.72 3.89
N ALA A 51 -18.54 16.80 4.29
CA ALA A 51 -19.01 17.83 3.36
C ALA A 51 -17.87 18.48 2.56
N ARG A 52 -16.67 18.65 3.15
CA ARG A 52 -15.48 19.15 2.43
C ARG A 52 -14.91 18.12 1.46
N LEU A 53 -14.84 16.84 1.86
CA LEU A 53 -14.35 15.76 1.00
C LEU A 53 -15.14 15.65 -0.31
N LYS A 54 -16.46 15.89 -0.27
CA LYS A 54 -17.32 15.92 -1.48
C LYS A 54 -16.89 16.91 -2.57
N GLY A 55 -16.22 17.98 -2.19
CA GLY A 55 -15.79 19.04 -3.10
C GLY A 55 -14.35 18.89 -3.59
N ILE A 56 -13.63 17.84 -3.20
CA ILE A 56 -12.24 17.63 -3.60
C ILE A 56 -12.21 16.99 -4.98
N ASN A 57 -11.52 17.63 -5.92
CA ASN A 57 -11.25 17.06 -7.24
C ASN A 57 -9.81 16.58 -7.41
N LEU A 58 -8.90 17.05 -6.56
CA LEU A 58 -7.48 16.81 -6.67
C LEU A 58 -6.86 16.66 -5.27
N ILE A 59 -6.07 15.61 -5.10
CA ILE A 59 -5.27 15.31 -3.91
C ILE A 59 -3.80 15.53 -4.25
N VAL A 60 -3.07 16.15 -3.33
CA VAL A 60 -1.62 16.34 -3.44
C VAL A 60 -0.95 15.80 -2.19
N HIS A 61 0.01 14.91 -2.36
CA HIS A 61 0.96 14.53 -1.32
C HIS A 61 2.38 14.87 -1.76
N ASN A 62 3.21 15.39 -0.84
CA ASN A 62 4.61 15.72 -1.14
C ASN A 62 5.55 14.76 -0.41
N GLN A 63 6.62 14.35 -1.08
CA GLN A 63 7.76 13.65 -0.50
C GLN A 63 9.01 14.54 -0.64
N ASP A 64 9.74 14.76 0.45
CA ASP A 64 10.90 15.66 0.52
C ASP A 64 12.24 14.92 0.66
N ASN A 65 12.22 13.59 0.69
CA ASN A 65 13.38 12.75 0.96
C ASN A 65 13.55 11.65 -0.11
N ARG A 66 14.70 10.96 -0.16
CA ARG A 66 14.94 9.80 -1.07
C ARG A 66 15.32 8.53 -0.34
N GLU A 67 15.39 8.58 0.97
CA GLU A 67 15.81 7.51 1.86
C GLU A 67 14.80 6.37 1.82
N HIS A 68 13.52 6.70 1.64
CA HIS A 68 12.42 5.76 1.44
C HIS A 68 11.51 6.24 0.29
N ASP A 69 10.58 5.40 -0.12
CA ASP A 69 9.58 5.71 -1.16
C ASP A 69 8.16 5.33 -0.69
N ILE A 70 7.16 5.59 -1.53
CA ILE A 70 5.75 5.35 -1.19
C ILE A 70 5.43 3.88 -0.89
N LEU A 71 6.25 2.94 -1.36
CA LEU A 71 6.09 1.50 -1.08
C LEU A 71 7.11 1.01 -0.05
N ASP A 72 7.59 1.90 0.83
CA ASP A 72 8.54 1.61 1.92
C ASP A 72 8.05 2.13 3.29
N SER A 73 6.92 2.85 3.31
CA SER A 73 6.26 3.32 4.52
C SER A 73 4.73 3.27 4.38
N ASP A 74 4.08 2.81 5.44
CA ASP A 74 2.63 2.71 5.55
C ASP A 74 1.91 4.07 5.60
N ASP A 75 2.58 5.11 6.12
CA ASP A 75 1.99 6.44 6.24
C ASP A 75 1.47 6.98 4.90
N TYR A 76 2.15 6.68 3.78
CA TYR A 76 1.72 7.19 2.48
C TYR A 76 0.35 6.65 2.08
N TYR A 77 0.12 5.34 2.09
CA TYR A 77 -1.20 4.82 1.74
C TYR A 77 -2.24 5.23 2.79
N GLN A 78 -1.85 5.32 4.07
CA GLN A 78 -2.76 5.72 5.14
C GLN A 78 -3.31 7.13 4.94
N PHE A 79 -2.46 8.08 4.56
CA PHE A 79 -2.86 9.47 4.34
C PHE A 79 -3.32 9.75 2.91
N GLU A 80 -2.49 9.45 1.91
CA GLU A 80 -2.75 9.72 0.49
C GLU A 80 -3.79 8.76 -0.08
N GLY A 81 -3.65 7.46 0.20
CA GLY A 81 -4.66 6.47 -0.18
C GLY A 81 -5.95 6.64 0.61
N GLY A 82 -5.86 6.90 1.91
CA GLY A 82 -7.03 7.06 2.78
C GLY A 82 -7.92 8.24 2.42
N ILE A 83 -7.32 9.40 2.09
CA ILE A 83 -8.11 10.53 1.61
C ILE A 83 -8.69 10.26 0.22
N ALA A 84 -8.00 9.50 -0.63
CA ALA A 84 -8.54 9.08 -1.92
C ALA A 84 -9.77 8.20 -1.78
N ALA A 85 -9.73 7.17 -0.91
CA ALA A 85 -10.89 6.33 -0.59
C ALA A 85 -12.06 7.16 -0.03
N ALA A 86 -11.77 8.08 0.89
CA ALA A 86 -12.80 8.93 1.49
C ALA A 86 -13.44 9.90 0.48
N VAL A 87 -12.64 10.53 -0.40
CA VAL A 87 -13.17 11.38 -1.47
C VAL A 87 -13.98 10.56 -2.46
N ARG A 88 -13.50 9.40 -2.88
CA ARG A 88 -14.20 8.49 -3.80
C ARG A 88 -15.57 8.09 -3.25
N GLU A 89 -15.63 7.65 -1.99
CA GLU A 89 -16.88 7.27 -1.33
C GLU A 89 -17.87 8.44 -1.21
N TYR A 90 -17.43 9.60 -0.71
CA TYR A 90 -18.39 10.67 -0.41
C TYR A 90 -18.78 11.53 -1.61
N SER A 91 -17.95 11.57 -2.66
CA SER A 91 -18.19 12.36 -3.87
C SER A 91 -18.68 11.55 -5.07
N ASP A 92 -18.73 10.21 -4.96
CA ASP A 92 -19.01 9.27 -6.04
C ASP A 92 -18.07 9.43 -7.26
N ASN A 93 -16.88 10.02 -7.07
CA ASN A 93 -15.90 10.27 -8.12
C ASN A 93 -14.47 9.97 -7.66
N GLN A 94 -13.68 9.31 -8.51
CA GLN A 94 -12.25 9.15 -8.29
C GLN A 94 -11.54 10.52 -8.45
N PRO A 95 -10.84 11.02 -7.42
CA PRO A 95 -10.05 12.24 -7.55
C PRO A 95 -8.78 12.00 -8.38
N GLU A 96 -8.27 13.07 -9.00
CA GLU A 96 -6.90 13.07 -9.50
C GLU A 96 -5.93 13.10 -8.31
N ILE A 97 -4.91 12.25 -8.32
CA ILE A 97 -3.96 12.14 -7.21
C ILE A 97 -2.55 12.42 -7.71
N TYR A 98 -1.91 13.42 -7.13
CA TYR A 98 -0.55 13.81 -7.45
C TYR A 98 0.40 13.55 -6.27
N HIS A 99 1.52 12.91 -6.59
CA HIS A 99 2.62 12.70 -5.68
C HIS A 99 3.82 13.53 -6.13
N ASN A 100 4.19 14.53 -5.33
CA ASN A 100 5.24 15.49 -5.67
C ASN A 100 6.57 15.09 -5.00
N ASP A 101 7.60 14.88 -5.81
CA ASP A 101 8.98 14.66 -5.37
C ASP A 101 9.70 16.02 -5.24
N HIS A 102 9.82 16.49 -4.00
CA HIS A 102 10.59 17.67 -3.58
C HIS A 102 11.97 17.30 -3.03
N SER A 103 12.41 16.04 -3.17
CA SER A 103 13.70 15.57 -2.67
C SER A 103 14.89 16.30 -3.29
N ARG A 104 14.67 16.98 -4.41
CA ARG A 104 15.63 17.90 -5.05
C ARG A 104 14.97 19.28 -5.11
N PRO A 105 15.24 20.16 -4.11
CA PRO A 105 14.56 21.45 -4.01
C PRO A 105 14.69 22.34 -5.26
N ASN A 106 15.80 22.21 -6.00
CA ASN A 106 16.04 22.99 -7.22
C ASN A 106 15.35 22.43 -8.47
N THR A 107 14.82 21.21 -8.42
CA THR A 107 14.17 20.53 -9.54
C THR A 107 13.01 19.65 -9.05
N PRO A 108 11.96 20.25 -8.44
CA PRO A 108 10.81 19.48 -7.99
C PRO A 108 10.14 18.77 -9.16
N ARG A 109 9.65 17.56 -8.94
CA ARG A 109 8.92 16.76 -9.92
C ARG A 109 7.51 16.49 -9.42
N VAL A 110 6.55 16.62 -10.32
CA VAL A 110 5.14 16.34 -10.08
C VAL A 110 4.78 15.15 -10.93
N HIS A 111 4.27 14.10 -10.31
CA HIS A 111 3.81 12.89 -10.96
C HIS A 111 2.39 12.60 -10.50
N THR A 112 1.59 11.96 -11.34
CA THR A 112 0.38 11.29 -10.83
C THR A 112 0.82 10.16 -9.89
N LEU A 113 -0.01 9.81 -8.91
CA LEU A 113 0.31 8.70 -8.01
C LEU A 113 0.49 7.37 -8.77
N SER A 114 -0.27 7.15 -9.85
CA SER A 114 -0.11 5.97 -10.71
C SER A 114 1.27 5.92 -11.39
N GLU A 115 1.76 7.07 -11.90
CA GLU A 115 3.12 7.16 -12.45
C GLU A 115 4.19 6.90 -11.38
N GLU A 116 3.97 7.40 -10.16
CA GLU A 116 4.90 7.21 -9.05
C GLU A 116 4.95 5.74 -8.59
N ILE A 117 3.80 5.07 -8.48
CA ILE A 117 3.73 3.62 -8.23
C ILE A 117 4.50 2.85 -9.32
N SER A 118 4.26 3.15 -10.59
CA SER A 118 4.99 2.57 -11.72
C SER A 118 6.51 2.78 -11.60
N ARG A 119 6.91 3.99 -11.22
CA ARG A 119 8.32 4.36 -11.05
C ARG A 119 8.95 3.55 -9.93
N VAL A 120 8.34 3.50 -8.76
CA VAL A 120 8.87 2.80 -7.58
C VAL A 120 8.93 1.30 -7.81
N VAL A 121 7.87 0.70 -8.38
CA VAL A 121 7.84 -0.73 -8.70
C VAL A 121 9.03 -1.08 -9.59
N ARG A 122 9.27 -0.34 -10.67
CA ARG A 122 10.36 -0.63 -11.63
C ARG A 122 11.74 -0.24 -11.10
N ALA A 123 11.87 0.92 -10.49
CA ALA A 123 13.16 1.48 -10.10
C ALA A 123 13.73 0.84 -8.83
N ARG A 124 12.86 0.35 -7.95
CA ARG A 124 13.24 -0.18 -6.64
C ARG A 124 12.66 -1.56 -6.37
N ALA A 125 11.34 -1.72 -6.27
CA ALA A 125 10.73 -2.94 -5.76
C ALA A 125 11.11 -4.20 -6.58
N SER A 126 10.94 -4.16 -7.90
CA SER A 126 11.27 -5.26 -8.80
C SER A 126 12.73 -5.21 -9.30
N ASN A 127 13.54 -4.25 -8.84
CA ASN A 127 14.88 -4.03 -9.35
C ASN A 127 15.86 -5.07 -8.77
N PRO A 128 16.53 -5.89 -9.60
CA PRO A 128 17.49 -6.88 -9.12
C PRO A 128 18.62 -6.29 -8.26
N LYS A 129 19.02 -5.04 -8.48
CA LYS A 129 20.05 -4.39 -7.65
C LYS A 129 19.56 -4.15 -6.23
N TRP A 130 18.31 -3.71 -6.07
CA TRP A 130 17.72 -3.51 -4.75
C TRP A 130 17.44 -4.85 -4.07
N ILE A 131 16.87 -5.82 -4.80
CA ILE A 131 16.60 -7.17 -4.29
C ILE A 131 17.89 -7.84 -3.80
N ASN A 132 18.94 -7.90 -4.63
CA ASN A 132 20.25 -8.42 -4.18
C ASN A 132 20.89 -7.55 -3.07
N GLY A 133 20.49 -6.28 -2.99
CA GLY A 133 20.77 -5.36 -1.89
C GLY A 133 20.22 -5.87 -0.56
N ILE A 134 18.89 -5.96 -0.51
CA ILE A 134 18.11 -6.26 0.68
C ILE A 134 18.32 -7.71 1.15
N MET A 135 18.55 -8.64 0.22
CA MET A 135 18.85 -10.04 0.53
C MET A 135 20.12 -10.26 1.37
N ARG A 136 21.01 -9.25 1.50
CA ARG A 136 22.16 -9.33 2.40
C ARG A 136 21.82 -9.10 3.87
N HIS A 137 20.57 -8.74 4.17
CA HIS A 137 20.11 -8.35 5.50
C HIS A 137 19.18 -9.37 6.16
N GLY A 138 19.24 -10.64 5.72
CA GLY A 138 18.58 -11.79 6.36
C GLY A 138 17.10 -11.54 6.66
N TYR A 139 16.68 -11.77 7.91
CA TYR A 139 15.30 -11.59 8.36
C TYR A 139 14.70 -10.22 8.00
N LYS A 140 15.42 -9.12 8.30
CA LYS A 140 14.93 -7.76 8.01
C LYS A 140 14.82 -7.52 6.52
N GLY A 141 15.70 -8.13 5.72
CA GLY A 141 15.61 -8.00 4.28
C GLY A 141 14.40 -8.70 3.67
N ALA A 142 14.04 -9.87 4.20
CA ALA A 142 12.79 -10.54 3.83
C ALA A 142 11.55 -9.77 4.32
N PHE A 143 11.63 -9.12 5.49
CA PHE A 143 10.57 -8.25 5.99
C PHE A 143 10.28 -7.06 5.05
N GLU A 144 11.30 -6.35 4.55
CA GLU A 144 11.06 -5.22 3.62
C GLU A 144 10.42 -5.65 2.30
N ILE A 145 10.72 -6.88 1.84
CA ILE A 145 10.07 -7.45 0.65
C ILE A 145 8.57 -7.67 0.91
N ALA A 146 8.21 -8.20 2.09
CA ALA A 146 6.81 -8.38 2.47
C ALA A 146 6.07 -7.05 2.59
N ALA A 147 6.63 -6.11 3.36
CA ALA A 147 6.06 -4.78 3.55
C ALA A 147 5.82 -4.05 2.21
N THR A 148 6.73 -4.19 1.24
CA THR A 148 6.53 -3.63 -0.11
C THR A 148 5.27 -4.18 -0.80
N VAL A 149 4.99 -5.48 -0.68
CA VAL A 149 3.80 -6.11 -1.27
C VAL A 149 2.54 -5.65 -0.54
N ASP A 150 2.58 -5.56 0.79
CA ASP A 150 1.47 -5.04 1.60
C ASP A 150 1.13 -3.59 1.25
N TYR A 151 2.13 -2.73 1.10
CA TYR A 151 1.91 -1.33 0.74
C TYR A 151 1.39 -1.18 -0.70
N LEU A 152 1.86 -2.00 -1.64
CA LEU A 152 1.31 -2.01 -3.00
C LEU A 152 -0.17 -2.40 -2.98
N PHE A 153 -0.52 -3.46 -2.24
CA PHE A 153 -1.91 -3.87 -2.04
C PHE A 153 -2.74 -2.76 -1.39
N ALA A 154 -2.21 -2.10 -0.36
CA ALA A 154 -2.89 -1.02 0.33
C ALA A 154 -3.22 0.15 -0.61
N PHE A 155 -2.29 0.54 -1.49
CA PHE A 155 -2.57 1.53 -2.53
C PHE A 155 -3.58 1.05 -3.57
N ALA A 156 -3.58 -0.25 -3.91
CA ALA A 156 -4.54 -0.81 -4.84
C ALA A 156 -5.98 -0.63 -4.31
N VAL A 157 -6.20 -0.93 -3.03
CA VAL A 157 -7.54 -0.89 -2.41
C VAL A 157 -7.95 0.51 -1.93
N THR A 158 -7.01 1.37 -1.56
CA THR A 158 -7.33 2.72 -1.08
C THR A 158 -7.42 3.74 -2.21
N ALA A 159 -6.52 3.68 -3.20
CA ALA A 159 -6.40 4.71 -4.22
C ALA A 159 -6.85 4.30 -5.63
N ASN A 160 -7.04 3.01 -5.93
CA ASN A 160 -7.37 2.50 -7.28
C ASN A 160 -6.38 2.97 -8.36
N VAL A 161 -5.09 3.00 -8.03
CA VAL A 161 -4.00 3.46 -8.94
C VAL A 161 -3.03 2.35 -9.36
N VAL A 162 -3.23 1.14 -8.83
CA VAL A 162 -2.36 -0.01 -9.03
C VAL A 162 -2.97 -0.93 -10.08
N GLU A 163 -2.28 -1.02 -11.21
CA GLU A 163 -2.58 -1.94 -12.32
C GLU A 163 -2.02 -3.35 -12.14
N ASP A 164 -2.59 -4.33 -12.84
CA ASP A 164 -2.20 -5.76 -12.80
C ASP A 164 -0.69 -5.99 -13.04
N TYR A 165 -0.09 -5.22 -13.96
CA TYR A 165 1.32 -5.38 -14.28
C TYR A 165 2.26 -5.00 -13.12
N HIS A 166 1.80 -4.20 -12.15
CA HIS A 166 2.58 -3.91 -10.94
C HIS A 166 2.67 -5.17 -10.05
N PHE A 167 1.54 -5.82 -9.81
CA PHE A 167 1.50 -7.09 -9.07
C PHE A 167 2.25 -8.18 -9.81
N ASP A 168 2.10 -8.29 -11.13
CA ASP A 168 2.85 -9.25 -11.93
C ASP A 168 4.36 -9.03 -11.78
N GLN A 169 4.84 -7.78 -11.80
CA GLN A 169 6.27 -7.50 -11.60
C GLN A 169 6.77 -7.97 -10.24
N LEU A 170 6.06 -7.67 -9.15
CA LEU A 170 6.46 -8.14 -7.82
C LEU A 170 6.37 -9.65 -7.69
N PHE A 171 5.30 -10.27 -8.20
CA PHE A 171 5.13 -11.72 -8.17
C PHE A 171 6.26 -12.44 -8.92
N GLN A 172 6.64 -11.92 -10.08
CA GLN A 172 7.76 -12.46 -10.86
C GLN A 172 9.08 -12.35 -10.10
N SER A 173 9.35 -11.18 -9.51
CA SER A 173 10.59 -10.89 -8.79
C SER A 173 10.71 -11.60 -7.44
N TYR A 174 9.61 -11.86 -6.73
CA TYR A 174 9.66 -12.37 -5.34
C TYR A 174 9.25 -13.83 -5.21
N ILE A 175 8.28 -14.30 -6.01
CA ILE A 175 7.70 -15.65 -5.89
C ILE A 175 8.18 -16.58 -6.99
N LYS A 176 8.21 -16.13 -8.25
CA LYS A 176 8.68 -16.97 -9.36
C LYS A 176 10.20 -17.07 -9.44
N ASP A 177 10.92 -16.04 -9.04
CA ASP A 177 12.37 -16.15 -8.86
C ASP A 177 12.67 -17.06 -7.66
N GLU A 178 13.09 -18.29 -7.96
CA GLU A 178 13.36 -19.31 -6.95
C GLU A 178 14.45 -18.90 -5.96
N LYS A 179 15.43 -18.08 -6.39
CA LYS A 179 16.50 -17.59 -5.52
C LYS A 179 15.93 -16.65 -4.47
N VAL A 180 15.07 -15.72 -4.89
CA VAL A 180 14.44 -14.75 -3.99
C VAL A 180 13.45 -15.46 -3.07
N ARG A 181 12.57 -16.31 -3.62
CA ARG A 181 11.62 -17.11 -2.83
C ARG A 181 12.33 -17.96 -1.76
N LYS A 182 13.40 -18.65 -2.14
CA LYS A 182 14.20 -19.48 -1.21
C LYS A 182 14.82 -18.62 -0.11
N PHE A 183 15.38 -17.46 -0.46
CA PHE A 183 15.90 -16.52 0.53
C PHE A 183 14.84 -16.11 1.55
N ILE A 184 13.65 -15.71 1.10
CA ILE A 184 12.55 -15.30 2.00
C ILE A 184 12.18 -16.49 2.89
N SER A 185 11.97 -17.68 2.31
CA SER A 185 11.62 -18.89 3.07
C SER A 185 12.65 -19.26 4.14
N GLU A 186 13.95 -19.15 3.85
CA GLU A 186 15.02 -19.54 4.77
C GLU A 186 15.29 -18.49 5.85
N ASN A 187 15.04 -17.21 5.58
CA ASN A 187 15.38 -16.12 6.50
C ASN A 187 14.18 -15.57 7.26
N ASN A 188 12.97 -15.70 6.73
CA ASN A 188 11.71 -15.27 7.33
C ASN A 188 10.52 -16.01 6.69
N ALA A 189 10.30 -17.26 7.08
CA ALA A 189 9.18 -18.06 6.58
C ALA A 189 7.80 -17.40 6.79
N PRO A 190 7.52 -16.72 7.93
CA PRO A 190 6.30 -15.92 8.09
C PRO A 190 6.12 -14.85 7.01
N ALA A 191 7.18 -14.12 6.63
CA ALA A 191 7.09 -13.13 5.56
C ALA A 191 6.73 -13.74 4.20
N LEU A 192 7.18 -14.98 3.90
CA LEU A 192 6.73 -15.67 2.69
C LEU A 192 5.23 -15.95 2.72
N GLN A 193 4.69 -16.32 3.89
CA GLN A 193 3.26 -16.56 4.07
C GLN A 193 2.43 -15.28 3.98
N GLU A 194 2.94 -14.18 4.50
CA GLU A 194 2.31 -12.86 4.37
C GLU A 194 2.25 -12.42 2.90
N ILE A 195 3.37 -12.52 2.17
CA ILE A 195 3.42 -12.21 0.74
C ILE A 195 2.41 -13.07 -0.05
N THR A 196 2.40 -14.39 0.16
CA THR A 196 1.51 -15.28 -0.59
C THR A 196 0.05 -15.03 -0.25
N SER A 197 -0.27 -14.78 1.02
CA SER A 197 -1.62 -14.45 1.48
C SER A 197 -2.08 -13.13 0.89
N ARG A 198 -1.22 -12.11 0.85
CA ARG A 198 -1.56 -10.82 0.27
C ARG A 198 -1.80 -10.88 -1.23
N PHE A 199 -1.01 -11.68 -1.96
CA PHE A 199 -1.27 -11.96 -3.37
C PHE A 199 -2.59 -12.71 -3.59
N CYS A 200 -2.93 -13.68 -2.74
CA CYS A 200 -4.24 -14.35 -2.79
C CYS A 200 -5.38 -13.35 -2.51
N GLU A 201 -5.23 -12.50 -1.50
CA GLU A 201 -6.22 -11.47 -1.17
C GLU A 201 -6.40 -10.47 -2.33
N ALA A 202 -5.32 -10.05 -2.98
CA ALA A 202 -5.39 -9.19 -4.16
C ALA A 202 -6.24 -9.81 -5.29
N ILE A 203 -6.10 -11.12 -5.51
CA ILE A 203 -6.93 -11.88 -6.47
C ILE A 203 -8.37 -11.96 -5.99
N ASP A 204 -8.60 -12.32 -4.72
CA ASP A 204 -9.94 -12.54 -4.16
C ASP A 204 -10.76 -11.24 -4.11
N ARG A 205 -10.10 -10.09 -3.91
CA ARG A 205 -10.71 -8.76 -3.97
C ARG A 205 -10.79 -8.16 -5.38
N GLY A 206 -10.25 -8.84 -6.39
CA GLY A 206 -10.28 -8.37 -7.77
C GLY A 206 -9.43 -7.12 -8.04
N VAL A 207 -8.43 -6.83 -7.20
CA VAL A 207 -7.44 -5.77 -7.45
C VAL A 207 -6.20 -6.28 -8.19
N TRP A 208 -6.10 -7.60 -8.38
CA TRP A 208 -5.13 -8.21 -9.28
C TRP A 208 -5.74 -9.37 -10.07
N HIS A 209 -5.60 -9.31 -11.40
CA HIS A 209 -6.02 -10.34 -12.33
C HIS A 209 -4.80 -10.98 -13.01
N PRO A 210 -4.20 -12.03 -12.42
CA PRO A 210 -3.02 -12.66 -12.97
C PRO A 210 -3.28 -13.26 -14.36
N HIS A 211 -2.34 -13.08 -15.28
CA HIS A 211 -2.44 -13.62 -16.64
C HIS A 211 -2.46 -15.15 -16.73
N SER A 212 -2.00 -15.86 -15.71
CA SER A 212 -1.89 -17.33 -15.71
C SER A 212 -2.64 -17.95 -14.54
N ASN A 213 -3.49 -18.94 -14.84
CA ASN A 213 -4.15 -19.78 -13.84
C ASN A 213 -3.16 -20.52 -12.93
N SER A 214 -1.91 -20.71 -13.36
CA SER A 214 -0.86 -21.34 -12.55
C SER A 214 -0.45 -20.49 -11.34
N VAL A 215 -0.73 -19.18 -11.35
CA VAL A 215 -0.40 -18.27 -10.25
C VAL A 215 -1.11 -18.70 -8.98
N ARG A 216 -2.43 -18.87 -9.02
CA ARG A 216 -3.22 -19.28 -7.85
C ARG A 216 -2.80 -20.65 -7.32
N SER A 217 -2.53 -21.59 -8.22
CA SER A 217 -2.04 -22.92 -7.83
C SER A 217 -0.70 -22.85 -7.10
N LEU A 218 0.23 -22.01 -7.55
CA LEU A 218 1.54 -21.85 -6.90
C LEU A 218 1.39 -21.18 -5.53
N LEU A 219 0.57 -20.14 -5.42
CA LEU A 219 0.32 -19.47 -4.14
C LEU A 219 -0.26 -20.44 -3.10
N ASN A 220 -1.28 -21.21 -3.48
CA ASN A 220 -1.89 -22.22 -2.61
C ASN A 220 -0.87 -23.31 -2.18
N GLN A 221 0.01 -23.74 -3.08
CA GLN A 221 1.07 -24.70 -2.75
C GLN A 221 2.04 -24.13 -1.71
N LEU A 222 2.43 -22.86 -1.85
CA LEU A 222 3.34 -22.20 -0.90
C LEU A 222 2.70 -21.97 0.47
N GLN A 223 1.37 -21.79 0.54
CA GLN A 223 0.62 -21.77 1.80
C GLN A 223 0.53 -23.14 2.46
N GLY A 224 0.30 -24.21 1.68
CA GLY A 224 0.22 -25.58 2.23
C GLY A 224 1.54 -26.10 2.82
N LEU A 225 2.68 -25.70 2.25
CA LEU A 225 4.01 -26.14 2.73
C LEU A 225 4.35 -25.66 4.15
N SER A 226 3.71 -24.62 4.68
CA SER A 226 3.92 -24.18 6.06
C SER A 226 3.12 -24.95 7.10
N GLU A 227 1.96 -25.52 6.73
CA GLU A 227 1.13 -26.28 7.67
C GLU A 227 1.78 -27.62 8.04
N GLU A 228 2.52 -28.23 7.11
CA GLU A 228 3.25 -29.49 7.32
C GLU A 228 4.58 -29.30 8.10
N GLY A 229 5.12 -28.08 8.16
CA GLY A 229 6.39 -27.76 8.84
C GLY A 229 6.26 -27.45 10.34
N HIS A 230 5.06 -27.58 10.92
CA HIS A 230 4.77 -27.34 12.34
C HIS A 230 4.30 -28.61 13.10
N LEU A 231 4.47 -29.79 12.51
CA LEU A 231 4.31 -31.11 13.15
C LEU A 231 5.67 -31.78 13.36
#